data_AF-A0A1E3W8M2-F1
#
_entry.id   AF-A0A1E3W8M2-F1
#
_cell.length_a   1.000
_cell.length_b   1.000
_cell.length_c   1.000
_cell.angle_alpha   90.00
_cell.angle_beta   90.00
_cell.angle_gamma   90.00
#
_symmetry.space_group_name_H-M   'P 1'
#
loop_
_entity.id
_entity.type
_entity.pdbx_description
1 polymer ?
#
loop_
_entity_poly.entity_id
_entity_poly.type
_entity_poly.pdbx_seq_one_letter_code
_entity_poly.pdbx_strand_id
1 'polypeptide(L)' 'MKADVTTLDAKKAGTVELSDDVFGLEPRADLLHRMVRYQLAKRRAGTVHVKDRSEIYPRPRPRCSGRRAPGARAR' A
#
# COMPACT_ATOMS: atom_id res chain seq x y z
N MET A 1 6.21 -13.51 -31.78
CA MET A 1 6.79 -14.60 -30.95
C MET A 1 5.90 -15.85 -30.99
N LYS A 2 6.46 -17.07 -30.85
CA LYS A 2 5.67 -18.33 -30.83
C LYS A 2 5.67 -18.93 -29.42
N ALA A 3 4.49 -19.16 -28.86
CA ALA A 3 4.33 -19.83 -27.57
C ALA A 3 3.78 -21.24 -27.77
N ASP A 4 4.40 -22.22 -27.11
CA ASP A 4 3.95 -23.61 -27.10
C ASP A 4 2.78 -23.78 -26.11
N VAL A 5 1.66 -24.31 -26.59
CA VAL A 5 0.51 -24.65 -25.74
C VAL A 5 0.60 -26.12 -25.35
N THR A 6 0.78 -26.36 -24.05
CA THR A 6 0.77 -27.71 -23.46
C THR A 6 -0.58 -27.98 -22.79
N THR A 7 -1.21 -29.13 -23.08
CA THR A 7 -2.39 -29.59 -22.35
C THR A 7 -2.03 -30.14 -20.96
N LEU A 8 -3.03 -30.27 -20.09
CA LEU A 8 -2.87 -30.77 -18.71
C LEU A 8 -2.25 -32.18 -18.64
N ASP A 9 -2.35 -32.97 -19.73
CA ASP A 9 -1.70 -34.28 -19.90
C ASP A 9 -0.25 -34.20 -20.41
N ALA A 10 0.37 -33.02 -20.33
CA ALA A 10 1.73 -32.74 -20.81
C ALA A 10 1.97 -33.03 -22.31
N LYS A 11 0.91 -33.11 -23.13
CA LYS A 11 1.01 -33.22 -24.59
C LYS A 11 1.02 -31.82 -25.22
N LYS A 12 1.81 -31.64 -26.29
CA LYS A 12 1.81 -30.38 -27.06
C LYS A 12 0.53 -30.31 -27.91
N ALA A 13 -0.31 -29.31 -27.65
CA ALA A 13 -1.60 -29.15 -28.31
C ALA A 13 -1.57 -28.15 -29.48
N GLY A 14 -0.52 -27.33 -29.61
CA GLY A 14 -0.30 -26.43 -30.74
C GLY A 14 0.64 -25.28 -30.41
N THR A 15 1.02 -24.50 -31.42
CA THR A 15 1.77 -23.24 -31.27
C THR A 15 0.84 -22.06 -31.50
N VAL A 16 0.89 -21.06 -30.62
CA VAL A 16 0.14 -19.80 -30.75
C VAL A 16 1.12 -18.70 -31.15
N GLU A 17 0.75 -17.94 -32.18
CA GLU A 17 1.51 -16.78 -32.64
C GLU A 17 1.08 -15.54 -31.83
N LEU A 18 2.01 -15.03 -31.02
CA LEU A 18 1.89 -13.80 -30.24
C LEU A 18 2.41 -12.63 -31.05
N SER A 19 1.66 -11.53 -31.05
CA SER A 19 2.02 -10.29 -31.73
C SER A 19 3.25 -9.63 -31.09
N ASP A 20 4.23 -9.31 -31.94
CA ASP A 20 5.51 -8.73 -31.50
C ASP A 20 5.38 -7.28 -31.01
N ASP A 21 4.32 -6.57 -31.42
CA ASP A 21 4.03 -5.20 -30.98
C ASP A 21 3.69 -5.07 -29.49
N VAL A 22 3.32 -6.17 -28.82
CA VAL A 22 2.95 -6.15 -27.40
C VAL A 22 4.02 -6.82 -26.54
N PHE A 23 4.61 -7.91 -27.04
CA PHE A 23 5.53 -8.75 -26.28
C PHE A 23 7.00 -8.56 -26.68
N GLY A 24 7.28 -7.91 -27.81
CA GLY A 24 8.63 -7.66 -28.33
C GLY A 24 9.22 -6.30 -27.97
N LEU A 25 8.52 -5.47 -27.19
CA LEU A 25 9.05 -4.17 -26.76
C LEU A 25 10.22 -4.33 -25.78
N GLU A 26 11.25 -3.50 -25.93
CA GLU A 26 12.30 -3.40 -24.93
C GLU A 26 11.71 -3.02 -23.55
N PRO A 27 11.92 -3.85 -22.50
CA PRO A 27 11.35 -3.60 -21.20
C PRO A 27 11.86 -2.28 -20.60
N ARG A 28 10.95 -1.30 -20.46
CA ARG A 28 11.28 -0.02 -19.81
C ARG A 28 11.24 -0.18 -18.29
N ALA A 29 12.41 -0.42 -17.70
CA ALA A 29 12.57 -0.72 -16.26
C ALA A 29 11.93 0.34 -15.33
N ASP A 30 12.00 1.62 -15.70
CA ASP A 30 11.42 2.71 -14.92
C ASP A 30 9.87 2.64 -14.84
N LEU A 31 9.19 2.36 -15.96
CA LEU A 31 7.72 2.21 -15.97
C LEU A 31 7.27 0.99 -15.16
N LEU A 32 7.98 -0.14 -15.31
CA LEU A 32 7.68 -1.36 -14.56
C LEU A 32 7.82 -1.14 -13.05
N HIS A 33 8.91 -0.50 -12.62
CA HIS A 33 9.14 -0.21 -11.21
C HIS A 33 8.06 0.71 -10.62
N ARG A 34 7.67 1.79 -11.32
CA ARG A 34 6.58 2.68 -10.88
C ARG A 34 5.27 1.92 -10.73
N MET A 35 4.93 1.07 -11.70
CA MET A 35 3.63 0.40 -11.71
C MET A 35 3.52 -0.69 -10.65
N VAL A 36 4.62 -1.44 -10.42
CA VAL A 36 4.70 -2.40 -9.30
C VAL A 36 4.54 -1.68 -7.96
N ARG A 37 5.22 -0.55 -7.73
CA ARG A 37 5.06 0.22 -6.49
C ARG A 37 3.63 0.72 -6.31
N TYR A 38 3.00 1.21 -7.37
CA TYR A 38 1.59 1.64 -7.32
C TYR A 38 0.65 0.49 -6.94
N GLN A 39 0.79 -0.68 -7.57
CA GLN A 39 -0.01 -1.85 -7.26
C GLN A 39 0.17 -2.30 -5.80
N LEU A 40 1.42 -2.38 -5.32
CA LEU A 40 1.73 -2.73 -3.94
C LEU A 40 1.17 -1.70 -2.95
N ALA A 41 1.22 -0.40 -3.28
CA ALA A 41 0.63 0.64 -2.46
C ALA A 41 -0.90 0.52 -2.38
N LYS A 42 -1.58 0.24 -3.51
CA LYS A 42 -3.03 0.05 -3.57
C LYS A 42 -3.51 -1.19 -2.82
N ARG A 43 -2.68 -2.24 -2.72
CA ARG A 43 -2.98 -3.44 -1.92
C ARG A 43 -2.92 -3.19 -0.40
N ARG A 44 -2.29 -2.12 0.06
CA ARG A 44 -2.20 -1.82 1.51
C ARG A 44 -3.56 -1.38 2.04
N ALA A 45 -4.06 -2.08 3.06
CA ALA A 45 -5.38 -1.83 3.65
C ALA A 45 -5.49 -0.53 4.45
N GLY A 46 -4.37 0.05 4.92
CA GLY A 46 -4.37 1.35 5.61
C GLY A 46 -5.05 1.38 6.98
N THR A 47 -5.25 0.22 7.63
CA THR A 47 -5.99 0.07 8.91
C THR A 47 -5.20 0.53 10.14
N VAL A 48 -4.37 1.56 10.00
CA VAL A 48 -3.57 2.09 11.10
C VAL A 48 -4.32 3.26 11.73
N HIS A 49 -4.60 3.18 13.03
CA HIS A 49 -5.22 4.25 13.81
C HIS A 49 -4.52 4.34 15.18
N VAL A 50 -4.22 5.56 15.62
CA VAL A 50 -3.63 5.87 16.92
C VAL A 50 -4.55 6.87 17.61
N LYS A 51 -4.73 6.74 18.93
CA LYS A 51 -5.57 7.65 19.68
C LYS A 51 -4.93 9.02 19.81
N ASP A 52 -5.61 10.03 19.30
CA ASP A 52 -5.23 11.42 19.51
C ASP A 52 -5.60 11.90 20.93
N ARG A 53 -5.03 13.04 21.36
CA ARG A 53 -5.25 13.59 22.71
C ARG A 53 -6.73 13.74 23.11
N SER A 54 -7.62 13.94 22.12
CA SER A 54 -9.06 14.13 22.30
C SER A 54 -9.83 12.82 22.44
N GLU A 55 -9.30 11.71 21.94
CA GLU A 55 -9.92 10.38 22.01
C GLU A 55 -9.50 9.63 23.29
N ILE A 56 -8.45 10.12 23.97
CA ILE A 56 -7.99 9.62 25.25
C ILE A 56 -8.99 10.07 26.33
N TYR A 57 -9.46 9.12 27.14
CA TYR A 57 -10.28 9.43 28.30
C TYR A 57 -9.54 10.43 29.21
N PRO A 58 -10.08 11.63 29.43
CA PRO A 58 -9.41 12.62 30.24
C PRO A 58 -9.30 12.06 31.65
N ARG A 59 -8.08 11.83 32.11
CA ARG A 59 -7.88 11.56 33.54
C ARG A 59 -8.44 12.76 34.31
N PRO A 60 -9.27 12.54 35.34
CA PRO A 60 -9.74 13.63 36.19
C PRO A 60 -8.52 14.27 36.82
N ARG A 61 -8.08 15.40 36.26
CA ARG A 61 -7.14 16.27 36.94
C ARG A 61 -7.89 16.77 38.17
N PRO A 62 -7.29 16.72 39.37
CA PRO A 62 -7.89 17.35 40.54
C PRO A 62 -8.32 18.76 40.12
N ARG A 63 -9.60 19.10 40.27
CA ARG A 63 -10.03 20.49 40.12
C ARG A 63 -9.16 21.26 41.10
N CYS A 64 -8.24 22.08 40.58
CA CYS A 64 -7.56 23.07 41.39
C CYS A 64 -8.66 24.05 41.84
N SER A 65 -9.32 23.71 42.94
CA SER A 65 -10.24 24.59 43.62
C SER A 65 -9.42 25.73 44.21
N GLY A 66 -9.57 26.91 43.61
CA GLY A 66 -9.22 28.18 44.23
C GLY A 66 -7.75 28.39 44.57
N ARG A 67 -6.94 28.76 43.57
CA ARG A 67 -6.00 29.91 43.59
C ARG A 67 -5.12 29.81 42.34
N ARG A 68 -5.04 30.90 41.58
CA ARG A 68 -4.10 31.05 40.47
C ARG A 68 -2.68 30.81 41.00
N ALA A 69 -2.03 29.72 40.58
CA ALA A 69 -0.58 29.63 40.65
C ALA A 69 0.00 30.44 39.48
N PRO A 70 0.87 31.44 39.72
CA PRO A 70 1.53 32.15 38.64
C PRO A 70 2.57 31.22 38.03
N GLY A 71 2.39 30.80 36.77
CA GLY A 71 3.50 30.25 35.97
C GLY A 71 3.29 28.90 35.28
N ALA A 72 2.19 28.18 35.49
CA ALA A 72 1.99 26.90 34.79
C ALA A 72 1.09 27.06 33.56
N ARG A 73 1.61 27.67 32.48
CA ARG A 73 1.05 27.42 31.13
C ARG A 73 1.60 26.08 30.66
N ALA A 74 0.79 25.03 30.75
CA ALA A 74 1.05 23.81 30.00
C ALA A 74 1.03 24.16 28.50
N ARG A 75 2.17 23.96 27.83
CA ARG A 75 2.26 23.98 26.37
C ARG A 75 1.52 22.79 25.78
#